data_AF-A0A7K3DFL4-F1
#
_entry.id   AF-A0A7K3DFL4-F1
#
_cell.length_a   1.000
_cell.length_b   1.000
_cell.length_c   1.000
_cell.angle_alpha   90.00
_cell.angle_beta   90.00
_cell.angle_gamma   90.00
#
_symmetry.space_group_name_H-M   'P 1'
#
loop_
_entity.id
_entity.type
_entity.pdbx_description
1 polymer ?
#
loop_
_entity_poly.entity_id
_entity_poly.type
_entity_poly.pdbx_seq_one_letter_code
_entity_poly.pdbx_strand_id
1 'polypeptide(L)'
;HFEEWNGGIYMDAVESALKQIAGQKDVRLVSFRQFVDWLDAQDPAVLDRLRSLQVGEQPPGGWNAFLRPEKKAQGAAGPRAK
;
A
#
# COMPACT_ATOMS: atom_id res chain seq x y z
N HIS A 1 19.31 -26.82 -10.56
CA HIS A 1 19.04 -27.46 -9.24
C HIS A 1 17.57 -27.36 -8.80
N PHE A 2 16.88 -26.22 -8.91
CA PHE A 2 15.42 -26.13 -8.66
C PHE A 2 14.54 -26.11 -9.92
N GLU A 3 15.10 -25.88 -11.10
CA GLU A 3 14.33 -25.80 -12.36
C GLU A 3 13.90 -27.16 -12.93
N GLU A 4 14.48 -28.27 -12.48
CA GLU A 4 14.20 -29.61 -13.04
C GLU A 4 13.24 -30.46 -12.17
N TRP A 5 12.88 -30.00 -10.97
CA TRP A 5 11.96 -30.75 -10.11
C TRP A 5 10.52 -30.60 -10.62
N ASN A 6 9.89 -31.71 -11.03
CA ASN A 6 8.65 -31.76 -11.81
C ASN A 6 8.70 -31.01 -13.16
N GLY A 7 9.85 -30.99 -13.84
CA GLY A 7 9.93 -30.47 -15.22
C GLY A 7 9.70 -28.97 -15.36
N GLY A 8 9.96 -28.19 -14.31
CA GLY A 8 9.86 -26.73 -14.35
C GLY A 8 8.48 -26.14 -14.04
N ILE A 9 7.45 -26.96 -13.76
CA ILE A 9 6.07 -26.48 -13.55
C ILE A 9 5.94 -25.42 -12.45
N TYR A 10 6.82 -25.43 -11.45
CA TYR A 10 6.82 -24.43 -10.39
C TYR A 10 7.34 -23.09 -10.90
N MET A 11 8.39 -23.10 -11.73
CA MET A 11 8.93 -21.90 -12.34
C MET A 11 7.96 -21.33 -13.39
N ASP A 12 7.31 -22.20 -14.17
CA ASP A 12 6.26 -21.79 -15.11
C ASP A 12 5.06 -21.16 -14.38
N ALA A 13 4.63 -21.76 -13.27
CA ALA A 13 3.54 -21.22 -12.45
C ALA A 13 3.91 -19.87 -11.84
N VAL A 14 5.13 -19.73 -11.30
CA VAL A 14 5.63 -18.46 -10.77
C VAL A 14 5.74 -17.41 -11.86
N GLU A 15 6.27 -17.75 -13.04
CA GLU A 15 6.38 -16.85 -14.18
C GLU A 15 4.99 -16.38 -14.64
N SER A 16 4.04 -17.31 -14.79
CA SER A 16 2.66 -17.00 -15.18
C SER A 16 1.99 -16.08 -14.16
N ALA A 17 2.13 -16.38 -12.86
CA ALA A 17 1.59 -15.53 -11.80
C ALA A 17 2.21 -14.12 -11.82
N LEU A 18 3.53 -14.02 -11.96
CA LEU A 18 4.21 -12.73 -12.02
C LEU A 18 3.80 -11.92 -13.26
N LYS A 19 3.65 -12.55 -14.42
CA LYS A 19 3.15 -11.89 -15.64
C LYS A 19 1.72 -11.35 -15.43
N GLN A 20 0.84 -12.14 -14.83
CA GLN A 20 -0.53 -11.73 -14.55
C GLN A 20 -0.60 -10.57 -13.55
N ILE A 21 0.18 -10.64 -12.47
CA ILE A 21 0.24 -9.60 -11.44
C ILE A 21 0.83 -8.31 -12.02
N ALA A 22 1.96 -8.40 -12.74
CA ALA A 22 2.62 -7.25 -13.34
C ALA A 22 1.79 -6.58 -14.45
N GLY A 23 0.88 -7.33 -15.09
CA GLY A 23 -0.03 -6.80 -16.11
C GLY A 23 -1.20 -5.99 -15.55
N GLN A 24 -1.44 -6.02 -14.23
CA GLN A 24 -2.51 -5.23 -13.62
C GLN A 24 -2.15 -3.75 -13.57
N LYS A 25 -3.14 -2.90 -13.88
CA LYS A 25 -2.97 -1.45 -13.81
C LYS A 25 -2.57 -1.04 -12.38
N ASP A 26 -1.63 -0.11 -12.29
CA ASP A 26 -1.12 0.47 -11.04
C ASP A 26 -0.36 -0.52 -10.12
N VAL A 27 -0.05 -1.73 -10.59
CA VAL A 27 0.85 -2.66 -9.89
C VAL A 27 2.31 -2.40 -10.23
N ARG A 28 3.18 -2.44 -9.21
CA ARG A 28 4.63 -2.30 -9.34
C ARG A 28 5.32 -3.47 -8.65
N LEU A 29 6.15 -4.21 -9.39
CA LEU A 29 7.07 -5.18 -8.79
C LEU A 29 8.32 -4.43 -8.34
N VAL A 30 8.57 -4.39 -7.04
CA VAL A 30 9.66 -3.64 -6.42
C VAL A 30 10.43 -4.51 -5.44
N SER A 31 11.68 -4.14 -5.19
CA SER A 31 12.44 -4.73 -4.08
C SER A 31 11.86 -4.31 -2.73
N PHE A 32 12.18 -5.07 -1.68
CA PHE A 32 11.78 -4.72 -0.32
C PHE A 32 12.28 -3.33 0.10
N ARG A 33 13.50 -2.96 -0.29
CA ARG A 33 14.05 -1.63 0.02
C ARG A 33 13.22 -0.51 -0.62
N GLN A 34 12.89 -0.64 -1.91
CA GLN A 34 12.04 0.32 -2.61
C GLN A 34 10.64 0.43 -2.00
N PHE A 35 10.08 -0.69 -1.51
CA PHE A 35 8.80 -0.67 -0.81
C PHE A 35 8.86 0.11 0.51
N VAL A 36 9.89 -0.14 1.33
CA VAL A 36 10.08 0.59 2.59
C VAL A 36 10.36 2.07 2.34
N ASP A 37 11.21 2.40 1.35
CA ASP A 37 11.48 3.79 0.97
C ASP A 37 10.20 4.52 0.52
N TRP A 38 9.31 3.83 -0.18
CA TRP A 38 8.02 4.38 -0.56
C TRP A 38 7.11 4.62 0.65
N LEU A 39 7.08 3.71 1.62
CA LEU A 39 6.33 3.89 2.88
C LEU A 39 6.86 5.09 3.68
N ASP A 40 8.18 5.22 3.81
CA ASP A 40 8.83 6.30 4.59
C ASP A 40 8.56 7.70 4.00
N ALA A 41 8.26 7.78 2.70
CA ALA A 41 7.93 9.03 2.03
C ALA A 41 6.46 9.49 2.22
N GLN A 42 5.60 8.69 2.86
CA GLN A 42 4.18 9.02 3.06
C GLN A 42 3.96 9.95 4.28
N ASP A 43 2.77 10.55 4.36
CA ASP A 43 2.32 11.22 5.58
C ASP A 43 2.20 10.20 6.73
N PRO A 44 2.87 10.41 7.89
CA PRO A 44 2.78 9.51 9.03
C PRO A 44 1.34 9.19 9.46
N ALA A 45 0.41 10.15 9.35
CA ALA A 45 -0.99 9.94 9.69
C ALA A 45 -1.68 8.90 8.78
N VAL A 46 -1.26 8.79 7.52
CA VAL A 46 -1.77 7.76 6.60
C VAL A 46 -1.28 6.38 7.03
N LEU A 47 0.00 6.27 7.40
CA LEU A 47 0.59 5.01 7.85
C LEU A 47 -0.02 4.54 9.18
N ASP A 48 -0.22 5.45 10.13
CA ASP A 48 -0.85 5.13 11.41
C ASP A 48 -2.29 4.64 11.23
N ARG A 49 -3.01 5.22 10.27
CA ARG A 49 -4.34 4.75 9.90
C ARG A 49 -4.29 3.36 9.24
N LEU A 50 -3.39 3.11 8.30
CA LEU A 50 -3.24 1.77 7.70
C LEU A 50 -2.91 0.69 8.74
N ARG A 51 -2.11 1.01 9.77
CA ARG A 51 -1.75 0.09 10.86
C ARG A 51 -2.92 -0.26 11.78
N SER A 52 -4.06 0.43 11.70
CA SER A 52 -5.22 0.11 12.53
C SER A 52 -6.03 -1.09 12.00
N LEU A 53 -5.82 -1.49 10.75
CA LEU A 53 -6.52 -2.62 10.13
C LEU A 53 -5.85 -3.96 10.49
N GLN A 54 -6.66 -5.00 10.72
CA GLN A 54 -6.18 -6.37 10.83
C GLN A 54 -5.78 -6.94 9.45
N VAL A 55 -5.05 -8.06 9.47
CA VAL A 55 -4.63 -8.74 8.24
C VAL A 55 -5.85 -9.14 7.41
N GLY A 56 -5.94 -8.62 6.18
CA GLY A 56 -7.05 -8.90 5.26
C GLY A 56 -8.34 -8.15 5.59
N GLU A 57 -8.35 -7.27 6.60
CA GLU A 57 -9.51 -6.46 6.94
C GLU A 57 -9.75 -5.40 5.86
N GLN A 58 -10.99 -5.37 5.35
CA GLN A 58 -11.44 -4.32 4.45
C GLN A 58 -11.95 -3.14 5.29
N PRO A 59 -11.48 -1.90 5.04
CA PRO A 59 -11.90 -0.76 5.84
C PRO A 59 -13.41 -0.49 5.68
N PRO A 60 -14.13 -0.19 6.79
CA PRO A 60 -15.53 0.20 6.73
C PRO A 60 -15.73 1.41 5.80
N GLY A 61 -16.67 1.31 4.86
CA GLY A 61 -16.93 2.37 3.87
C GLY A 61 -15.92 2.45 2.72
N GLY A 62 -14.97 1.52 2.63
CA GLY A 62 -14.05 1.35 1.52
C GLY A 62 -12.82 2.28 1.54
N TRP A 63 -11.84 1.95 0.68
CA TRP A 63 -10.53 2.60 0.65
C TRP A 63 -10.56 4.12 0.44
N ASN A 64 -11.44 4.62 -0.43
CA ASN A 64 -11.53 6.05 -0.70
C ASN A 64 -12.03 6.86 0.51
N ALA A 65 -12.93 6.29 1.32
CA ALA A 65 -13.37 6.93 2.55
C ALA A 65 -12.29 6.82 3.65
N PHE A 66 -11.62 5.68 3.69
CA PHE A 66 -10.55 5.39 4.65
C PHE A 66 -9.27 6.19 4.43
N LEU A 67 -8.88 6.47 3.19
CA LEU A 67 -7.66 7.22 2.88
C LEU A 67 -7.91 8.72 2.68
N ARG A 68 -9.15 9.19 2.90
CA ARG A 68 -9.46 10.61 2.80
C ARG A 68 -8.69 11.38 3.88
N PRO A 69 -7.88 12.40 3.51
CA PRO A 69 -7.20 13.24 4.49
C PRO A 69 -8.22 13.93 5.39
N GLU A 70 -7.97 13.97 6.69
CA GLU A 70 -8.80 14.79 7.58
C GLU A 70 -8.58 16.27 7.24
N LYS A 71 -9.69 17.00 7.16
CA LYS A 71 -9.63 18.45 6.97
C LYS A 71 -8.96 19.03 8.21
N LYS A 72 -7.71 19.50 8.11
CA LYS A 72 -7.09 20.31 9.19
C LYS A 72 -8.09 21.37 9.62
N ALA A 73 -8.46 21.37 10.91
CA ALA A 73 -9.24 22.44 11.49
C ALA A 73 -8.47 23.75 11.24
N GLN A 74 -8.99 24.58 10.35
CA GLN A 74 -8.46 25.92 10.10
C GLN A 74 -8.46 26.64 11.45
N GLY A 75 -7.28 27.11 11.84
CA GLY A 75 -7.00 27.63 13.18
C GLY A 75 -8.09 28.57 13.67
N ALA A 76 -8.52 28.34 14.91
CA ALA A 76 -9.31 29.30 15.65
C ALA A 76 -8.61 30.66 15.57
N ALA A 77 -9.28 31.63 14.94
CA ALA A 77 -8.87 33.02 14.95
C ALA A 77 -8.81 33.47 16.41
N GLY A 78 -7.60 33.59 16.96
CA GLY A 78 -7.39 34.22 18.26
C GLY A 78 -7.84 35.68 18.19
N PRO A 79 -8.50 36.21 19.23
CA PRO A 79 -9.07 37.54 19.18
C PRO A 79 -7.98 38.60 19.06
N ARG A 80 -8.12 39.52 18.09
CA ARG A 80 -7.33 40.75 18.02
C ARG A 80 -7.63 41.59 19.26
N ALA A 81 -6.63 41.76 20.13
CA ALA A 81 -6.64 42.75 21.18
C ALA A 81 -6.39 44.16 20.59
N LYS A 82 -7.05 45.15 21.19
CA LYS A 82 -7.12 46.56 20.78
C LYS A 82 -5.79 47.30 20.87
#